data_AF-A0A969SB81-F1
#
_entry.id   AF-A0A969SB81-F1
#
_cell.length_a   1.000
_cell.length_b   1.000
_cell.length_c   1.000
_cell.angle_alpha   90.00
_cell.angle_beta   90.00
_cell.angle_gamma   90.00
#
_symmetry.space_group_name_H-M   'P 1'
#
loop_
_entity.id
_entity.type
_entity.pdbx_description
1 polymer ?
#
loop_
_entity_poly.entity_id
_entity_poly.type
_entity_poly.pdbx_seq_one_letter_code
_entity_poly.pdbx_strand_id
1 'polypeptide(L)'
;YQGEDATGEQRGVMIVNAATTHKDKTWLLQHLDQNEVRFQDLSPEKVLIAVQGPKATSILQTLVQEDLTSIKAFGHLEGTVLDKPAFLARTGYTGEDGFEVMVDLDVGIELWRSLINAGVIPCGLGARDTLRLEAAMALYGQDIDDTTTPLEAGLGWLVHLDTKGDFIGRSVLEQQKVAGVQRRIVGLQMQGRNIARHGYQVLSTGVVVGEVTSGTLSPTLGYPIALAYVPTELATVNQQLEVEIRGKAYPAVVVKRPFYRSKIVSVTNTKLLSVMVGWVSLSFKPTYAVLNDIFRMQTGISAES
;
A
#
# COMPACT_ATOMS: atom_id res chain seq x y z
N TYR A 1 6.90 15.88 3.63
CA TYR A 1 7.33 17.22 4.00
C TYR A 1 6.24 18.19 3.59
N GLN A 2 5.65 18.88 4.55
CA GLN A 2 4.56 19.84 4.33
C GLN A 2 5.06 21.27 4.12
N GLY A 3 6.35 21.50 4.27
CA GLY A 3 6.92 22.84 4.21
C GLY A 3 7.31 23.36 5.59
N GLU A 4 7.60 24.65 5.62
CA GLU A 4 7.92 25.42 6.81
C GLU A 4 6.69 26.30 7.14
N ASP A 5 6.32 26.36 8.41
CA ASP A 5 5.21 27.21 8.84
C ASP A 5 5.65 28.67 9.10
N ALA A 6 4.71 29.53 9.48
CA ALA A 6 4.97 30.94 9.71
C ALA A 6 5.94 31.23 10.88
N THR A 7 6.22 30.23 11.72
CA THR A 7 7.19 30.33 12.83
C THR A 7 8.59 29.86 12.45
N GLY A 8 8.76 29.34 11.23
CA GLY A 8 10.01 28.73 10.78
C GLY A 8 10.12 27.23 11.10
N GLU A 9 9.06 26.60 11.64
CA GLU A 9 9.08 25.19 11.99
C GLU A 9 8.77 24.33 10.75
N GLN A 10 9.66 23.38 10.47
CA GLN A 10 9.49 22.42 9.38
C GLN A 10 8.60 21.26 9.80
N ARG A 11 7.61 20.93 8.96
CA ARG A 11 6.61 19.89 9.26
C ARG A 11 6.64 18.73 8.29
N GLY A 12 6.37 17.54 8.80
CA GLY A 12 6.24 16.34 8.00
C GLY A 12 5.26 15.36 8.64
N VAL A 13 4.50 14.68 7.78
CA VAL A 13 3.64 13.56 8.15
C VAL A 13 4.22 12.29 7.54
N MET A 14 4.14 11.21 8.32
CA MET A 14 4.50 9.86 7.91
C MET A 14 3.35 8.92 8.25
N ILE A 15 2.97 8.09 7.30
CA ILE A 15 1.80 7.20 7.42
C ILE A 15 2.31 5.75 7.41
N VAL A 16 2.29 5.05 8.54
CA VAL A 16 2.92 3.71 8.68
C VAL A 16 1.90 2.58 8.79
N ASN A 17 2.32 1.32 8.60
CA ASN A 17 1.38 0.20 8.66
C ASN A 17 0.76 0.10 10.04
N ALA A 18 -0.57 -0.08 10.12
CA ALA A 18 -1.24 -0.18 11.42
C ALA A 18 -0.69 -1.33 12.28
N ALA A 19 -0.32 -2.45 11.64
CA ALA A 19 0.28 -3.58 12.35
C ALA A 19 1.68 -3.28 12.91
N THR A 20 2.39 -2.27 12.37
CA THR A 20 3.76 -1.90 12.80
C THR A 20 3.81 -0.56 13.51
N THR A 21 2.70 0.15 13.73
CA THR A 21 2.68 1.50 14.31
C THR A 21 3.53 1.62 15.58
N HIS A 22 3.38 0.68 16.53
CA HIS A 22 4.15 0.71 17.77
C HIS A 22 5.65 0.43 17.55
N LYS A 23 5.97 -0.52 16.66
CA LYS A 23 7.34 -0.86 16.30
C LYS A 23 8.05 0.32 15.64
N ASP A 24 7.39 0.93 14.65
CA ASP A 24 7.95 2.04 13.88
C ASP A 24 8.11 3.29 14.75
N LYS A 25 7.13 3.58 15.61
CA LYS A 25 7.22 4.65 16.62
C LYS A 25 8.40 4.45 17.56
N THR A 26 8.56 3.24 18.09
CA THR A 26 9.66 2.92 19.00
C THR A 26 11.01 3.09 18.30
N TRP A 27 11.13 2.58 17.07
CA TRP A 27 12.32 2.72 16.25
C TRP A 27 12.67 4.19 15.98
N LEU A 28 11.68 5.01 15.60
CA LEU A 28 11.92 6.43 15.33
C LEU A 28 12.37 7.18 16.59
N LEU A 29 11.70 6.98 17.72
CA LEU A 29 12.05 7.65 18.98
C LEU A 29 13.45 7.28 19.49
N GLN A 30 13.99 6.12 19.10
CA GLN A 30 15.36 5.71 19.40
C GLN A 30 16.42 6.44 18.55
N HIS A 31 16.04 6.95 17.37
CA HIS A 31 16.97 7.52 16.38
C HIS A 31 16.78 9.02 16.15
N LEU A 32 15.67 9.60 16.62
CA LEU A 32 15.41 11.04 16.55
C LEU A 32 16.04 11.76 17.75
N ASP A 33 16.69 12.89 17.50
CA ASP A 33 16.99 13.84 18.56
C ASP A 33 15.69 14.57 18.96
N GLN A 34 15.17 14.26 20.14
CA GLN A 34 13.92 14.84 20.64
C GLN A 34 14.05 16.31 21.03
N ASN A 35 15.26 16.87 21.07
CA ASN A 35 15.47 18.31 21.24
C ASN A 35 15.30 19.06 19.93
N GLU A 36 15.50 18.40 18.79
CA GLU A 36 15.38 18.99 17.45
C GLU A 36 14.04 18.64 16.77
N VAL A 37 13.50 17.46 17.05
CA VAL A 37 12.31 16.94 16.38
C VAL A 37 11.21 16.64 17.39
N ARG A 38 10.08 17.34 17.24
CA ARG A 38 8.85 17.00 17.94
C ARG A 38 8.13 15.87 17.21
N PHE A 39 8.06 14.70 17.84
CA PHE A 39 7.30 13.55 17.33
C PHE A 39 5.91 13.49 17.98
N GLN A 40 4.85 13.43 17.17
CA GLN A 40 3.46 13.24 17.64
C GLN A 40 2.81 12.07 16.91
N ASP A 41 2.12 11.23 17.66
CA ASP A 41 1.32 10.12 17.14
C ASP A 41 -0.14 10.54 16.98
N LEU A 42 -0.54 10.79 15.74
CA LEU A 42 -1.88 11.24 15.38
C LEU A 42 -2.85 10.08 15.09
N SER A 43 -2.37 8.83 15.13
CA SER A 43 -3.17 7.65 14.78
C SER A 43 -4.48 7.52 15.56
N PRO A 44 -4.56 7.88 16.87
CA PRO A 44 -5.82 7.81 17.62
C PRO A 44 -6.83 8.92 17.29
N GLU A 45 -6.38 10.02 16.66
CA GLU A 45 -7.15 11.26 16.51
C GLU A 45 -7.61 11.50 15.07
N LYS A 46 -7.02 10.79 14.10
CA LYS A 46 -7.28 10.98 12.67
C LYS A 46 -7.93 9.77 12.04
N VAL A 47 -8.76 10.02 11.05
CA VAL A 47 -9.27 9.03 10.11
C VAL A 47 -8.67 9.31 8.76
N LEU A 48 -8.36 8.23 8.05
CA LEU A 48 -7.79 8.29 6.73
C LEU A 48 -8.70 7.50 5.79
N ILE A 49 -9.25 8.15 4.76
CA ILE A 49 -10.16 7.54 3.77
C ILE A 49 -9.50 7.59 2.39
N ALA A 50 -9.37 6.42 1.75
CA ALA A 50 -8.87 6.32 0.38
C ALA A 50 -10.04 6.32 -0.62
N VAL A 51 -10.07 7.29 -1.52
CA VAL A 51 -11.03 7.38 -2.63
C VAL A 51 -10.27 7.07 -3.91
N GLN A 52 -10.58 5.93 -4.54
CA GLN A 52 -9.74 5.33 -5.58
C GLN A 52 -10.57 4.94 -6.80
N GLY A 53 -9.99 5.05 -7.98
CA GLY A 53 -10.62 4.72 -9.26
C GLY A 53 -10.75 5.92 -10.20
N PRO A 54 -11.20 5.67 -11.45
CA PRO A 54 -11.17 6.67 -12.52
C PRO A 54 -12.07 7.89 -12.29
N LYS A 55 -13.02 7.81 -11.35
CA LYS A 55 -13.92 8.91 -10.97
C LYS A 55 -13.57 9.55 -9.63
N ALA A 56 -12.50 9.08 -8.96
CA ALA A 56 -12.16 9.50 -7.60
C ALA A 56 -11.98 11.02 -7.51
N THR A 57 -11.13 11.59 -8.37
CA THR A 57 -10.86 13.03 -8.42
C THR A 57 -12.13 13.84 -8.62
N SER A 58 -12.96 13.49 -9.61
CA SER A 58 -14.19 14.25 -9.92
C SER A 58 -15.22 14.21 -8.80
N ILE A 59 -15.38 13.06 -8.13
CA ILE A 59 -16.33 12.92 -7.02
C ILE A 59 -15.81 13.67 -5.80
N LEU A 60 -14.55 13.42 -5.43
CA LEU A 60 -13.94 14.03 -4.25
C LEU A 60 -13.90 15.55 -4.38
N GLN A 61 -13.61 16.10 -5.55
CA GLN A 61 -13.54 17.55 -5.80
C GLN A 61 -14.79 18.31 -5.33
N THR A 62 -15.97 17.67 -5.35
CA THR A 62 -17.22 18.31 -4.89
C THR A 62 -17.27 18.56 -3.37
N LEU A 63 -16.37 17.93 -2.62
CA LEU A 63 -16.27 18.01 -1.15
C LEU A 63 -15.02 18.77 -0.68
N VAL A 64 -14.16 19.21 -1.63
CA VAL A 64 -12.86 19.85 -1.36
C VAL A 64 -12.85 21.26 -1.95
N GLN A 65 -12.32 22.23 -1.21
CA GLN A 65 -12.23 23.62 -1.70
C GLN A 65 -11.08 23.82 -2.70
N GLU A 66 -9.95 23.15 -2.49
CA GLU A 66 -8.77 23.23 -3.34
C GLU A 66 -8.94 22.45 -4.66
N ASP A 67 -8.28 22.93 -5.73
CA ASP A 67 -8.26 22.24 -7.03
C ASP A 67 -7.36 21.00 -6.98
N LEU A 68 -7.99 19.83 -6.89
CA LEU A 68 -7.32 18.53 -6.87
C LEU A 68 -6.62 18.20 -8.19
N THR A 69 -7.04 18.79 -9.31
CA THR A 69 -6.43 18.50 -10.62
C THR A 69 -5.02 19.06 -10.75
N SER A 70 -4.70 20.10 -9.97
CA SER A 70 -3.37 20.69 -9.88
C SER A 70 -2.35 19.78 -9.18
N ILE A 71 -2.83 18.81 -8.39
CA ILE A 71 -1.99 17.94 -7.56
C ILE A 71 -1.50 16.77 -8.39
N LYS A 72 -0.18 16.68 -8.58
CA LYS A 72 0.44 15.58 -9.32
C LYS A 72 0.42 14.29 -8.50
N ALA A 73 0.57 13.15 -9.16
CA ALA A 73 0.75 11.88 -8.47
C ALA A 73 1.89 11.98 -7.44
N PHE A 74 1.67 11.42 -6.24
CA PHE A 74 2.54 11.56 -5.05
C PHE A 74 2.69 12.98 -4.51
N GLY A 75 1.93 13.94 -5.03
CA GLY A 75 1.76 15.27 -4.42
C GLY A 75 0.74 15.21 -3.29
N HIS A 76 0.84 16.18 -2.40
CA HIS A 76 -0.08 16.37 -1.28
C HIS A 76 -0.29 17.84 -0.98
N LEU A 77 -1.32 18.15 -0.20
CA LEU A 77 -1.60 19.48 0.33
C LEU A 77 -2.32 19.40 1.69
N GLU A 78 -2.17 20.46 2.47
CA GLU A 78 -3.12 20.81 3.52
C GLU A 78 -4.25 21.63 2.90
N GLY A 79 -5.49 21.23 3.16
CA GLY A 79 -6.65 21.83 2.52
C GLY A 79 -7.91 21.67 3.35
N THR A 80 -9.06 21.84 2.70
CA THR A 80 -10.35 21.95 3.35
C THR A 80 -11.35 20.98 2.76
N VAL A 81 -11.84 20.07 3.59
CA VAL A 81 -12.88 19.09 3.24
C VAL A 81 -14.08 19.31 4.15
N LEU A 82 -15.27 19.51 3.56
CA LEU A 82 -16.49 19.81 4.33
C LEU A 82 -16.31 20.98 5.31
N ASP A 83 -15.64 22.05 4.86
CA ASP A 83 -15.29 23.24 5.65
C ASP A 83 -14.42 22.96 6.89
N LYS A 84 -13.68 21.84 6.90
CA LYS A 84 -12.78 21.43 7.97
C LYS A 84 -11.37 21.14 7.45
N PRO A 85 -10.32 21.35 8.26
CA PRO A 85 -8.96 21.06 7.86
C PRO A 85 -8.75 19.58 7.50
N ALA A 86 -7.99 19.33 6.44
CA ALA A 86 -7.67 18.00 5.97
C ALA A 86 -6.28 17.96 5.33
N PHE A 87 -5.62 16.81 5.43
CA PHE A 87 -4.47 16.49 4.60
C PHE A 87 -4.92 15.62 3.43
N LEU A 88 -4.60 16.03 2.21
CA LEU A 88 -4.94 15.29 0.99
C LEU A 88 -3.67 14.89 0.25
N ALA A 89 -3.55 13.60 -0.09
CA ALA A 89 -2.45 13.10 -0.90
C ALA A 89 -2.98 12.37 -2.14
N ARG A 90 -2.43 12.67 -3.31
CA ARG A 90 -2.74 11.95 -4.56
C ARG A 90 -1.93 10.67 -4.64
N THR A 91 -2.25 9.76 -3.74
CA THR A 91 -1.61 8.47 -3.50
C THR A 91 -2.66 7.37 -3.41
N GLY A 92 -2.23 6.13 -3.39
CA GLY A 92 -3.15 5.00 -3.36
C GLY A 92 -2.48 3.64 -3.40
N TYR A 93 -3.26 2.63 -3.03
CA TYR A 93 -2.82 1.24 -2.92
C TYR A 93 -3.66 0.30 -3.81
N THR A 94 -4.03 0.78 -5.00
CA THR A 94 -4.97 0.08 -5.89
C THR A 94 -4.48 -0.05 -7.34
N GLY A 95 -3.45 0.71 -7.72
CA GLY A 95 -3.01 0.82 -9.12
C GLY A 95 -3.85 1.77 -9.98
N GLU A 96 -4.90 2.36 -9.40
CA GLU A 96 -5.71 3.42 -10.01
C GLU A 96 -5.27 4.81 -9.54
N ASP A 97 -5.78 5.84 -10.22
CA ASP A 97 -5.73 7.21 -9.70
C ASP A 97 -6.67 7.36 -8.49
N GLY A 98 -6.37 8.34 -7.65
CA GLY A 98 -7.15 8.57 -6.45
C GLY A 98 -6.42 9.43 -5.43
N PHE A 99 -7.12 9.62 -4.32
CA PHE A 99 -6.65 10.40 -3.19
C PHE A 99 -6.82 9.64 -1.88
N GLU A 100 -5.98 10.00 -0.94
CA GLU A 100 -5.98 9.59 0.44
C GLU A 100 -6.23 10.85 1.28
N VAL A 101 -7.34 10.86 2.04
CA VAL A 101 -7.87 12.04 2.74
C VAL A 101 -7.82 11.81 4.24
N MET A 102 -6.99 12.58 4.94
CA MET A 102 -6.86 12.54 6.39
C MET A 102 -7.63 13.68 7.03
N VAL A 103 -8.53 13.35 7.94
CA VAL A 103 -9.41 14.30 8.64
C VAL A 103 -9.56 13.90 10.10
N ASP A 104 -10.15 14.77 10.91
CA ASP A 104 -10.57 14.44 12.28
C ASP A 104 -11.70 13.39 12.28
N LEU A 105 -11.88 12.71 13.40
CA LEU A 105 -12.81 11.59 13.55
C LEU A 105 -14.26 11.93 13.18
N ASP A 106 -14.75 13.08 13.61
CA ASP A 106 -16.12 13.56 13.35
C ASP A 106 -16.33 13.88 11.87
N VAL A 107 -15.36 14.57 11.26
CA VAL A 107 -15.35 14.90 9.83
C VAL A 107 -15.26 13.63 8.98
N GLY A 108 -14.52 12.62 9.42
CA GLY A 108 -14.40 11.34 8.73
C GLY A 108 -15.74 10.62 8.56
N ILE A 109 -16.62 10.68 9.56
CA ILE A 109 -17.97 10.08 9.49
C ILE A 109 -18.82 10.82 8.45
N GLU A 110 -18.74 12.15 8.43
CA GLU A 110 -19.47 12.98 7.46
C GLU A 110 -18.96 12.75 6.04
N LEU A 111 -17.64 12.77 5.84
CA LEU A 111 -16.98 12.49 4.56
C LEU A 111 -17.39 11.13 4.01
N TRP A 112 -17.36 10.09 4.85
CA TRP A 112 -17.78 8.74 4.45
C TRP A 112 -19.22 8.71 3.92
N ARG A 113 -20.16 9.34 4.64
CA ARG A 113 -21.58 9.43 4.23
C ARG A 113 -21.74 10.22 2.94
N SER A 114 -21.05 11.36 2.82
CA SER A 114 -21.07 12.20 1.62
C SER A 114 -20.56 11.46 0.39
N LEU A 115 -19.50 10.67 0.52
CA LEU A 115 -18.98 9.83 -0.57
C LEU A 115 -19.97 8.75 -1.00
N ILE A 116 -20.62 8.06 -0.06
CA ILE A 116 -21.66 7.06 -0.38
C ILE A 116 -22.84 7.71 -1.11
N ASN A 117 -23.31 8.87 -0.62
CA ASN A 117 -24.38 9.63 -1.26
C ASN A 117 -24.01 10.10 -2.67
N ALA A 118 -22.73 10.35 -2.93
CA ALA A 118 -22.19 10.66 -4.25
C ALA A 118 -21.97 9.41 -5.14
N GLY A 119 -22.38 8.22 -4.69
CA GLY A 119 -22.31 6.96 -5.45
C GLY A 119 -20.99 6.21 -5.33
N VAL A 120 -20.12 6.56 -4.37
CA VAL A 120 -18.92 5.77 -4.07
C VAL A 120 -19.32 4.49 -3.36
N ILE A 121 -18.83 3.36 -3.85
CA ILE A 121 -19.10 2.04 -3.27
C ILE A 121 -18.05 1.74 -2.21
N PRO A 122 -18.44 1.41 -0.96
CA PRO A 122 -17.52 0.95 0.06
C PRO A 122 -16.79 -0.34 -0.36
N CYS A 123 -15.46 -0.34 -0.26
CA CYS A 123 -14.61 -1.49 -0.58
C CYS A 123 -13.91 -2.01 0.68
N GLY A 124 -13.99 -3.32 0.92
CA GLY A 124 -13.34 -3.99 2.05
C GLY A 124 -11.89 -4.40 1.78
N LEU A 125 -11.25 -4.97 2.80
CA LEU A 125 -9.85 -5.41 2.76
C LEU A 125 -9.59 -6.48 1.69
N GLY A 126 -10.56 -7.36 1.40
CA GLY A 126 -10.41 -8.37 0.34
C GLY A 126 -10.25 -7.76 -1.06
N ALA A 127 -11.08 -6.75 -1.39
CA ALA A 127 -10.96 -6.02 -2.65
C ALA A 127 -9.65 -5.21 -2.71
N ARG A 128 -9.25 -4.60 -1.58
CA ARG A 128 -7.97 -3.91 -1.47
C ARG A 128 -6.80 -4.86 -1.76
N ASP A 129 -6.81 -6.06 -1.20
CA ASP A 129 -5.74 -7.05 -1.39
C ASP A 129 -5.68 -7.55 -2.84
N THR A 130 -6.81 -7.69 -3.53
CA THR A 130 -6.80 -8.01 -4.96
C THR A 130 -6.22 -6.86 -5.80
N LEU A 131 -6.63 -5.62 -5.55
CA LEU A 131 -6.21 -4.45 -6.34
C LEU A 131 -4.71 -4.16 -6.17
N ARG A 132 -4.21 -4.16 -4.92
CA ARG A 132 -2.78 -3.95 -4.65
C ARG A 132 -1.93 -5.03 -5.30
N LEU A 133 -2.40 -6.29 -5.29
CA LEU A 133 -1.66 -7.42 -5.83
C LEU A 133 -1.62 -7.35 -7.35
N GLU A 134 -2.73 -7.00 -8.00
CA GLU A 134 -2.78 -6.71 -9.43
C GLU A 134 -1.81 -5.58 -9.81
N ALA A 135 -1.73 -4.53 -8.99
CA ALA A 135 -0.76 -3.44 -9.11
C ALA A 135 0.67 -3.81 -8.67
N ALA A 136 0.90 -5.04 -8.24
CA ALA A 136 2.15 -5.57 -7.70
C ALA A 136 2.78 -4.74 -6.57
N MET A 137 1.93 -4.12 -5.74
CA MET A 137 2.35 -3.38 -4.56
C MET A 137 2.59 -4.34 -3.38
N ALA A 138 3.70 -4.10 -2.68
CA ALA A 138 4.15 -4.94 -1.56
C ALA A 138 3.28 -4.73 -0.32
N LEU A 139 2.98 -5.82 0.39
CA LEU A 139 2.33 -5.84 1.70
C LEU A 139 3.37 -6.20 2.78
N TYR A 140 3.52 -5.32 3.77
CA TYR A 140 4.43 -5.57 4.89
C TYR A 140 3.96 -6.78 5.72
N GLY A 141 4.91 -7.64 6.10
CA GLY A 141 4.65 -8.93 6.74
C GLY A 141 4.33 -10.08 5.76
N GLN A 142 4.32 -9.80 4.46
CA GLN A 142 4.21 -10.81 3.40
C GLN A 142 5.30 -10.64 2.34
N ASP A 143 5.26 -9.54 1.59
CA ASP A 143 6.17 -9.29 0.46
C ASP A 143 7.46 -8.58 0.88
N ILE A 144 7.40 -7.87 2.01
CA ILE A 144 8.53 -7.17 2.63
C ILE A 144 8.42 -7.30 4.15
N ASP A 145 9.56 -7.39 4.81
CA ASP A 145 9.70 -7.44 6.26
C ASP A 145 11.12 -7.01 6.67
N ASP A 146 11.50 -7.22 7.92
CA ASP A 146 12.82 -6.84 8.45
C ASP A 146 13.97 -7.71 7.89
N THR A 147 13.67 -8.78 7.14
CA THR A 147 14.66 -9.70 6.54
C THR A 147 14.86 -9.45 5.04
N THR A 148 14.15 -8.48 4.48
CA THR A 148 14.05 -8.26 3.04
C THR A 148 14.54 -6.87 2.68
N THR A 149 15.49 -6.75 1.76
CA THR A 149 15.97 -5.42 1.35
C THR A 149 15.08 -4.81 0.26
N PRO A 150 15.02 -3.46 0.15
CA PRO A 150 14.32 -2.81 -0.95
C PRO A 150 14.79 -3.25 -2.34
N LEU A 151 16.05 -3.64 -2.51
CA LEU A 151 16.58 -4.10 -3.79
C LEU A 151 16.08 -5.50 -4.17
N GLU A 152 15.98 -6.41 -3.19
CA GLU A 152 15.36 -7.73 -3.38
C GLU A 152 13.87 -7.60 -3.74
N ALA A 153 13.17 -6.67 -3.08
CA ALA A 153 11.75 -6.39 -3.29
C ALA A 153 11.43 -5.65 -4.60
N GLY A 154 12.44 -5.30 -5.42
CA GLY A 154 12.25 -4.49 -6.62
C GLY A 154 11.79 -3.05 -6.32
N LEU A 155 12.04 -2.57 -5.11
CA LEU A 155 11.74 -1.23 -4.61
C LEU A 155 12.97 -0.30 -4.69
N GLY A 156 13.98 -0.65 -5.49
CA GLY A 156 15.21 0.15 -5.62
C GLY A 156 14.99 1.58 -6.11
N TRP A 157 13.86 1.87 -6.74
CA TRP A 157 13.46 3.23 -7.12
C TRP A 157 13.21 4.16 -5.92
N LEU A 158 12.98 3.61 -4.72
CA LEU A 158 12.88 4.33 -3.45
C LEU A 158 14.25 4.64 -2.82
N VAL A 159 15.32 4.02 -3.30
CA VAL A 159 16.64 4.09 -2.69
C VAL A 159 17.50 5.12 -3.41
N HIS A 160 17.72 6.26 -2.74
CA HIS A 160 18.42 7.41 -3.33
C HIS A 160 19.90 7.49 -2.90
N LEU A 161 20.71 6.51 -3.28
CA LEU A 161 22.15 6.47 -2.93
C LEU A 161 22.94 7.67 -3.48
N ASP A 162 22.54 8.17 -4.65
CA ASP A 162 23.34 9.19 -5.36
C ASP A 162 22.98 10.63 -4.95
N THR A 163 21.81 10.85 -4.32
CA THR A 163 21.30 12.20 -3.99
C THR A 163 21.05 12.44 -2.51
N LYS A 164 21.06 11.39 -1.68
CA LYS A 164 20.95 11.50 -0.22
C LYS A 164 22.30 11.22 0.42
N GLY A 165 22.53 11.82 1.59
CA GLY A 165 23.69 11.55 2.43
C GLY A 165 23.61 10.16 3.08
N ASP A 166 24.24 10.01 4.23
CA ASP A 166 24.18 8.76 4.98
C ASP A 166 22.78 8.48 5.54
N PHE A 167 22.42 7.21 5.63
CA PHE A 167 21.17 6.73 6.24
C PHE A 167 21.31 5.28 6.71
N ILE A 168 20.49 4.90 7.70
CA ILE A 168 20.56 3.56 8.31
C ILE A 168 20.33 2.48 7.24
N GLY A 169 21.26 1.54 7.13
CA GLY A 169 21.22 0.45 6.16
C GLY A 169 21.85 0.76 4.79
N ARG A 170 22.33 1.99 4.56
CA ARG A 170 22.94 2.41 3.28
C ARG A 170 24.04 1.48 2.78
N SER A 171 24.99 1.12 3.64
CA SER A 171 26.15 0.30 3.27
C SER A 171 25.77 -1.06 2.69
N VAL A 172 24.72 -1.69 3.22
CA VAL A 172 24.17 -2.96 2.70
C VAL A 172 23.62 -2.77 1.28
N LEU A 173 22.91 -1.67 1.04
CA LEU A 173 22.33 -1.37 -0.28
C LEU A 173 23.40 -1.01 -1.31
N GLU A 174 24.48 -0.34 -0.91
CA GLU A 174 25.65 -0.08 -1.77
C GLU A 174 26.34 -1.39 -2.18
N GLN A 175 26.55 -2.30 -1.23
CA GLN A 175 27.11 -3.62 -1.51
C GLN A 175 26.22 -4.42 -2.47
N GLN A 176 24.90 -4.44 -2.23
CA GLN A 176 23.94 -5.11 -3.11
C GLN A 176 23.86 -4.49 -4.52
N LYS A 177 24.09 -3.18 -4.66
CA LYS A 177 24.13 -2.52 -5.98
C LYS A 177 25.35 -2.94 -6.80
N VAL A 178 26.47 -3.27 -6.14
CA VAL A 178 27.71 -3.75 -6.79
C VAL A 178 27.66 -5.27 -7.05
N ALA A 179 27.33 -6.06 -6.02
CA ALA A 179 27.38 -7.52 -6.09
C ALA A 179 26.14 -8.16 -6.74
N GLY A 180 25.02 -7.43 -6.80
CA GLY A 180 23.71 -7.99 -7.10
C GLY A 180 23.05 -8.64 -5.89
N VAL A 181 21.73 -8.81 -5.97
CA VAL A 181 20.94 -9.54 -4.96
C VAL A 181 20.88 -11.03 -5.32
N GLN A 182 20.82 -11.89 -4.31
CA GLN A 182 20.77 -13.36 -4.50
C GLN A 182 19.35 -13.83 -4.83
N ARG A 183 18.33 -13.14 -4.33
CA ARG A 183 16.92 -13.40 -4.61
C ARG A 183 16.20 -12.13 -5.06
N ARG A 184 15.12 -12.30 -5.80
CA ARG A 184 14.25 -11.20 -6.28
C ARG A 184 12.80 -11.58 -6.15
N ILE A 185 11.97 -10.59 -5.84
CA ILE A 185 10.52 -10.76 -5.95
C ILE A 185 10.08 -10.71 -7.41
N VAL A 186 9.30 -11.71 -7.82
CA VAL A 186 8.73 -11.88 -9.16
C VAL A 186 7.21 -11.88 -9.10
N GLY A 187 6.58 -11.60 -10.25
CA GLY A 187 5.16 -11.88 -10.45
C GLY A 187 5.01 -13.25 -11.10
N LEU A 188 4.08 -14.07 -10.61
CA LEU A 188 3.72 -15.37 -11.14
C LEU A 188 2.29 -15.34 -11.66
N GLN A 189 2.11 -15.78 -12.89
CA GLN A 189 0.80 -16.15 -13.42
C GLN A 189 0.63 -17.67 -13.27
N MET A 190 -0.39 -18.10 -12.53
CA MET A 190 -0.71 -19.52 -12.38
C MET A 190 -1.48 -20.03 -13.58
N GLN A 191 -1.24 -21.29 -13.97
CA GLN A 191 -2.06 -21.95 -14.99
C GLN A 191 -3.34 -22.54 -14.37
N GLY A 192 -4.45 -22.44 -15.11
CA GLY A 192 -5.75 -22.97 -14.70
C GLY A 192 -6.37 -22.20 -13.54
N ARG A 193 -6.98 -22.92 -12.58
CA ARG A 193 -7.73 -22.35 -11.44
C ARG A 193 -7.01 -22.52 -10.10
N ASN A 194 -5.70 -22.75 -10.14
CA ASN A 194 -4.90 -23.08 -8.98
C ASN A 194 -4.40 -21.78 -8.32
N ILE A 195 -4.97 -21.45 -7.16
CA ILE A 195 -4.65 -20.20 -6.48
C ILE A 195 -3.50 -20.43 -5.50
N ALA A 196 -2.34 -19.86 -5.81
CA ALA A 196 -1.21 -19.81 -4.91
C ALA A 196 -1.53 -18.90 -3.70
N ARG A 197 -1.00 -19.26 -2.52
CA ARG A 197 -1.20 -18.52 -1.26
C ARG A 197 0.15 -18.28 -0.59
N HIS A 198 0.20 -17.30 0.30
CA HIS A 198 1.35 -17.02 1.14
C HIS A 198 1.90 -18.29 1.79
N GLY A 199 3.23 -18.48 1.74
CA GLY A 199 3.94 -19.62 2.31
C GLY A 199 4.03 -20.86 1.40
N TYR A 200 3.39 -20.85 0.22
CA TYR A 200 3.51 -21.98 -0.71
C TYR A 200 4.87 -22.00 -1.39
N GLN A 201 5.45 -23.20 -1.50
CA GLN A 201 6.75 -23.40 -2.11
C GLN A 201 6.70 -23.18 -3.62
N VAL A 202 7.68 -22.45 -4.13
CA VAL A 202 7.95 -22.31 -5.57
C VAL A 202 9.02 -23.32 -5.95
N LEU A 203 8.77 -24.06 -7.03
CA LEU A 203 9.66 -25.10 -7.52
C LEU A 203 10.19 -24.76 -8.91
N SER A 204 11.41 -25.23 -9.18
CA SER A 204 11.98 -25.33 -10.52
C SER A 204 12.43 -26.77 -10.72
N THR A 205 11.87 -27.45 -11.72
CA THR A 205 12.21 -28.86 -12.01
C THR A 205 12.06 -29.79 -10.80
N GLY A 206 11.00 -29.58 -10.00
CA GLY A 206 10.73 -30.35 -8.78
C GLY A 206 11.58 -30.00 -7.56
N VAL A 207 12.53 -29.06 -7.67
CA VAL A 207 13.34 -28.57 -6.55
C VAL A 207 12.74 -27.29 -6.01
N VAL A 208 12.60 -27.18 -4.69
CA VAL A 208 12.18 -25.93 -4.02
C VAL A 208 13.24 -24.85 -4.24
N VAL A 209 12.83 -23.73 -4.81
CA VAL A 209 13.70 -22.58 -5.10
C VAL A 209 13.25 -21.30 -4.41
N GLY A 210 12.03 -21.24 -3.89
CA GLY A 210 11.51 -20.01 -3.33
C GLY A 210 10.15 -20.19 -2.68
N GLU A 211 9.51 -19.06 -2.38
CA GLU A 211 8.25 -19.05 -1.66
C GLU A 211 7.32 -17.93 -2.17
N VAL A 212 6.04 -18.26 -2.26
CA VAL A 212 4.97 -17.31 -2.57
C VAL A 212 4.74 -16.40 -1.37
N THR A 213 4.83 -15.09 -1.58
CA THR A 213 4.59 -14.08 -0.55
C THR A 213 3.13 -13.62 -0.52
N SER A 214 2.51 -13.44 -1.70
CA SER A 214 1.12 -13.01 -1.84
C SER A 214 0.48 -13.76 -3.00
N GLY A 215 -0.81 -14.10 -2.91
CA GLY A 215 -1.46 -14.78 -4.03
C GLY A 215 -2.99 -14.80 -3.95
N THR A 216 -3.63 -14.53 -5.09
CA THR A 216 -5.09 -14.49 -5.21
C THR A 216 -5.60 -14.75 -6.63
N LEU A 217 -6.91 -14.90 -6.79
CA LEU A 217 -7.56 -14.84 -8.09
C LEU A 217 -7.75 -13.37 -8.46
N SER A 218 -7.17 -12.92 -9.57
CA SER A 218 -7.37 -11.56 -10.08
C SER A 218 -8.79 -11.41 -10.65
N PRO A 219 -9.65 -10.54 -10.08
CA PRO A 219 -10.95 -10.26 -10.66
C PRO A 219 -10.85 -9.57 -12.03
N THR A 220 -9.84 -8.74 -12.24
CA THR A 220 -9.66 -7.98 -13.48
C THR A 220 -9.14 -8.84 -14.62
N LEU A 221 -8.17 -9.72 -14.34
CA LEU A 221 -7.48 -10.53 -15.35
C LEU A 221 -8.12 -11.91 -15.57
N GLY A 222 -8.92 -12.38 -14.60
CA GLY A 222 -9.65 -13.65 -14.69
C GLY A 222 -8.80 -14.90 -14.45
N TYR A 223 -7.54 -14.76 -14.01
CA TYR A 223 -6.65 -15.87 -13.68
C TYR A 223 -5.91 -15.64 -12.36
N PRO A 224 -5.40 -16.70 -11.68
CA PRO A 224 -4.67 -16.53 -10.44
C PRO A 224 -3.29 -15.93 -10.64
N ILE A 225 -2.94 -14.98 -9.78
CA ILE A 225 -1.66 -14.27 -9.76
C ILE A 225 -1.03 -14.36 -8.37
N ALA A 226 0.30 -14.29 -8.33
CA ALA A 226 1.04 -14.31 -7.08
C ALA A 226 2.34 -13.51 -7.15
N LEU A 227 2.80 -13.00 -6.02
CA LEU A 227 4.18 -12.56 -5.83
C LEU A 227 4.97 -13.66 -5.13
N ALA A 228 6.24 -13.79 -5.46
CA ALA A 228 7.13 -14.77 -4.85
C ALA A 228 8.58 -14.30 -4.86
N TYR A 229 9.38 -14.72 -3.88
CA TYR A 229 10.84 -14.61 -3.97
C TYR A 229 11.43 -15.86 -4.61
N VAL A 230 12.30 -15.66 -5.60
CA VAL A 230 13.06 -16.72 -6.26
C VAL A 230 14.52 -16.29 -6.44
N PRO A 231 15.47 -17.21 -6.70
CA PRO A 231 16.85 -16.87 -7.00
C PRO A 231 16.93 -15.96 -8.23
N THR A 232 17.89 -15.05 -8.26
CA THR A 232 18.00 -14.03 -9.32
C THR A 232 18.06 -14.64 -10.72
N GLU A 233 18.72 -15.78 -10.88
CA GLU A 233 18.83 -16.54 -12.12
C GLU A 233 17.49 -17.10 -12.62
N LEU A 234 16.51 -17.30 -11.73
CA LEU A 234 15.16 -17.76 -12.05
C LEU A 234 14.14 -16.61 -12.13
N ALA A 235 14.58 -15.36 -11.97
CA ALA A 235 13.69 -14.20 -11.91
C ALA A 235 13.31 -13.60 -13.28
N THR A 236 13.71 -14.24 -14.38
CA THR A 236 13.50 -13.72 -15.74
C THR A 236 12.07 -13.93 -16.22
N VAL A 237 11.48 -12.92 -16.87
CA VAL A 237 10.14 -13.05 -17.48
C VAL A 237 10.12 -14.22 -18.48
N ASN A 238 9.00 -14.95 -18.49
CA ASN A 238 8.75 -16.20 -19.20
C ASN A 238 9.43 -17.45 -18.61
N GLN A 239 10.20 -17.33 -17.52
CA GLN A 239 10.70 -18.48 -16.78
C GLN A 239 9.54 -19.36 -16.31
N GLN A 240 9.61 -20.65 -16.63
CA GLN A 240 8.65 -21.65 -16.15
C GLN A 240 9.04 -22.10 -14.75
N LEU A 241 8.07 -22.09 -13.85
CA LEU A 241 8.17 -22.54 -12.47
C LEU A 241 6.93 -23.35 -12.11
N GLU A 242 6.91 -23.90 -10.91
CA GLU A 242 5.73 -24.55 -10.36
C GLU A 242 5.47 -23.98 -8.96
N VAL A 243 4.23 -24.07 -8.49
CA VAL A 243 3.89 -23.80 -7.09
C VAL A 243 3.30 -25.07 -6.50
N GLU A 244 3.83 -25.50 -5.37
CA GLU A 244 3.24 -26.62 -4.64
C GLU A 244 2.00 -26.16 -3.89
N ILE A 245 0.86 -26.75 -4.25
CA ILE A 245 -0.42 -26.48 -3.63
C ILE A 245 -0.97 -27.79 -3.11
N ARG A 246 -0.98 -27.93 -1.78
CA ARG A 246 -1.51 -29.13 -1.09
C ARG A 246 -0.85 -30.42 -1.61
N GLY A 247 0.47 -30.42 -1.73
CA GLY A 247 1.29 -31.57 -2.14
C GLY A 247 1.31 -31.87 -3.63
N LYS A 248 0.83 -30.96 -4.48
CA LYS A 248 0.90 -31.10 -5.95
C LYS A 248 1.54 -29.87 -6.57
N ALA A 249 2.46 -30.09 -7.50
CA ALA A 249 3.07 -29.03 -8.27
C ALA A 249 2.13 -28.56 -9.39
N TYR A 250 1.89 -27.26 -9.46
CA TYR A 250 1.08 -26.64 -10.50
C TYR A 250 1.90 -25.62 -11.30
N PRO A 251 1.84 -25.64 -12.64
CA PRO A 251 2.62 -24.74 -13.47
C PRO A 251 2.31 -23.26 -13.22
N ALA A 252 3.37 -22.45 -13.19
CA ALA A 252 3.34 -21.01 -13.11
C ALA A 252 4.39 -20.41 -14.05
N VAL A 253 4.17 -19.18 -14.51
CA VAL A 253 5.11 -18.46 -15.36
C VAL A 253 5.47 -17.14 -14.72
N VAL A 254 6.77 -16.83 -14.70
CA VAL A 254 7.23 -15.49 -14.30
C VAL A 254 6.75 -14.48 -15.33
N VAL A 255 5.99 -13.48 -14.88
CA VAL A 255 5.44 -12.41 -15.73
C VAL A 255 5.94 -11.04 -15.29
N LYS A 256 5.85 -10.08 -16.21
CA LYS A 256 6.20 -8.69 -15.92
C LYS A 256 5.24 -8.12 -14.87
N ARG A 257 5.80 -7.40 -13.88
CA ARG A 257 5.04 -6.62 -12.91
C ARG A 257 4.88 -5.16 -13.38
N PRO A 258 3.78 -4.47 -13.05
CA PRO A 258 2.59 -5.01 -12.40
C PRO A 258 1.75 -5.89 -13.35
N PHE A 259 0.83 -6.70 -12.80
CA PHE A 259 -0.08 -7.54 -13.62
C PHE A 259 -1.15 -6.70 -14.31
N TYR A 260 -1.54 -5.61 -13.67
CA TYR A 260 -2.46 -4.61 -14.18
C TYR A 260 -1.88 -3.20 -14.00
N ARG A 261 -2.17 -2.31 -14.95
CA ARG A 261 -1.90 -0.88 -14.82
C ARG A 261 -3.01 -0.09 -15.50
N SER A 262 -3.58 0.87 -14.77
CA SER A 262 -4.57 1.80 -15.32
C SER A 262 -3.95 2.64 -16.45
N LYS A 263 -4.71 2.85 -17.54
CA LYS A 263 -4.26 3.65 -18.68
C LYS A 263 -4.23 5.16 -18.40
N ILE A 264 -4.90 5.60 -17.32
CA ILE A 264 -5.08 7.02 -16.97
C ILE A 264 -3.91 7.55 -16.13
N VAL A 265 -3.16 6.68 -15.46
CA VAL A 265 -1.99 7.07 -14.64
C VAL A 265 -0.78 7.29 -15.55
N SER A 266 -0.58 8.52 -16.01
CA SER A 266 0.65 8.93 -16.71
C SER A 266 1.77 9.16 -15.69
N VAL A 267 2.66 8.18 -15.56
CA VAL A 267 3.93 8.39 -14.84
C VAL A 267 4.87 9.14 -15.77
N THR A 268 4.85 10.47 -15.73
CA THR A 268 6.01 11.24 -16.19
C THR A 268 7.16 10.93 -15.25
N ASN A 269 8.30 10.60 -15.84
CA ASN A 269 9.55 10.10 -15.25
C ASN A 269 10.18 11.16 -14.30
N THR A 270 9.50 11.47 -13.20
CA THR A 270 9.91 12.48 -12.23
C THR A 270 10.49 11.75 -11.05
N LYS A 271 11.71 12.10 -10.65
CA LYS A 271 12.40 11.54 -9.47
C LYS A 271 11.47 11.65 -8.26
N LEU A 272 10.94 10.52 -7.82
CA LEU A 272 9.92 10.40 -6.77
C LEU A 272 10.59 10.40 -5.40
N LEU A 273 10.24 11.36 -4.53
CA LEU A 273 10.26 11.13 -3.09
C LEU A 273 8.93 10.48 -2.74
N SER A 274 8.93 9.28 -2.16
CA SER A 274 7.70 8.67 -1.65
C SER A 274 7.89 8.13 -0.24
N VAL A 275 6.92 8.47 0.59
CA VAL A 275 6.68 7.97 1.93
C VAL A 275 5.89 6.66 1.78
N MET A 276 6.33 5.58 2.44
CA MET A 276 5.54 4.35 2.56
C MET A 276 4.23 4.71 3.26
N VAL A 277 3.09 4.22 2.77
CA VAL A 277 1.76 4.51 3.32
C VAL A 277 1.18 3.21 3.88
N GLY A 278 1.11 3.12 5.20
CA GLY A 278 0.40 2.04 5.86
C GLY A 278 -0.85 2.54 6.58
N TRP A 279 -1.87 1.70 6.66
CA TRP A 279 -3.23 2.15 6.96
C TRP A 279 -3.82 1.48 8.18
N VAL A 280 -4.52 2.32 8.95
CA VAL A 280 -5.46 1.98 10.02
C VAL A 280 -6.56 1.08 9.45
N SER A 281 -6.57 -0.18 9.91
CA SER A 281 -7.83 -0.92 10.01
C SER A 281 -8.66 -0.22 11.08
N LEU A 282 -9.94 0.04 10.83
CA LEU A 282 -10.92 0.38 11.87
C LEU A 282 -11.02 -0.79 12.87
N SER A 283 -10.04 -0.90 13.76
CA SER A 283 -10.13 -1.70 14.98
C SER A 283 -10.74 -0.81 16.04
N PHE A 284 -12.07 -0.73 16.03
CA PHE A 284 -12.81 -0.19 17.15
C PHE A 284 -12.41 -0.94 18.41
N LYS A 285 -11.99 -0.24 19.47
CA LYS A 285 -12.27 -0.74 20.82
C LYS A 285 -13.79 -0.65 20.98
N PRO A 286 -14.50 -1.78 21.08
CA PRO A 286 -15.94 -1.81 20.91
C PRO A 286 -16.61 -1.12 22.09
N THR A 287 -17.25 0.03 21.86
CA THR A 287 -18.46 0.38 22.59
C THR A 287 -19.63 -0.21 21.82
N TYR A 288 -20.34 -1.14 22.46
CA TYR A 288 -21.38 -2.01 21.89
C TYR A 288 -22.51 -1.31 21.10
N ALA A 289 -22.62 0.03 21.17
CA ALA A 289 -23.67 0.79 20.49
C ALA A 289 -23.43 1.01 18.98
N VAL A 290 -22.17 1.15 18.53
CA VAL A 290 -21.89 1.58 17.14
C VAL A 290 -21.94 0.42 16.12
N LEU A 291 -21.66 -0.82 16.58
CA LEU A 291 -21.70 -2.01 15.72
C LEU A 291 -23.12 -2.37 15.26
N ASN A 292 -24.13 -2.09 16.09
CA ASN A 292 -25.50 -2.47 15.77
C ASN A 292 -26.07 -1.61 14.61
N ASP A 293 -25.66 -0.34 14.53
CA ASP A 293 -26.12 0.57 13.46
C ASP A 293 -25.44 0.29 12.11
N ILE A 294 -24.13 -0.04 12.13
CA ILE A 294 -23.39 -0.36 10.90
C ILE A 294 -23.80 -1.74 10.35
N PHE A 295 -24.03 -2.73 11.23
CA PHE A 295 -24.52 -4.04 10.81
C PHE A 295 -25.96 -3.98 10.26
N ARG A 296 -26.84 -3.19 10.90
CA ARG A 296 -28.20 -2.93 10.40
C ARG A 296 -28.21 -2.24 9.04
N MET A 297 -27.32 -1.27 8.80
CA MET A 297 -27.20 -0.58 7.51
C MET A 297 -26.69 -1.49 6.39
N GLN A 298 -25.84 -2.47 6.68
CA GLN A 298 -25.28 -3.37 5.66
C GLN A 298 -26.16 -4.60 5.37
N THR A 299 -26.98 -5.04 6.33
CA THR A 299 -27.70 -6.33 6.22
C THR A 299 -29.22 -6.23 6.29
N GLY A 300 -29.78 -5.12 6.79
CA GLY A 300 -31.23 -4.97 6.96
C GLY A 300 -31.86 -5.86 8.04
N ILE A 301 -31.07 -6.54 8.88
CA ILE A 301 -31.55 -7.46 9.92
C ILE A 301 -31.23 -6.87 11.31
N SER A 302 -32.23 -6.78 12.20
CA SER A 302 -32.02 -6.41 13.61
C SER A 302 -31.53 -7.61 14.42
N ALA A 303 -30.37 -7.48 15.09
CA ALA A 303 -29.96 -8.43 16.10
C ALA A 303 -30.74 -8.20 17.41
N GLU A 304 -31.96 -8.73 17.46
CA GLU A 304 -32.65 -9.13 18.70
C GLU A 304 -33.26 -10.51 18.47
N SER A 305 -32.41 -11.55 18.54
CA SER A 305 -32.70 -12.93 18.97
C SER A 305 -31.42 -13.75 18.92
#